data_AF-A0A2V9C9N4-F1
#
_entry.id   AF-A0A2V9C9N4-F1
#
_cell.length_a   1.000
_cell.length_b   1.000
_cell.length_c   1.000
_cell.angle_alpha   90.00
_cell.angle_beta   90.00
_cell.angle_gamma   90.00
#
_symmetry.space_group_name_H-M   'P 1'
#
loop_
_entity.id
_entity.type
_entity.pdbx_description
1 polymer ?
#
loop_
_entity_poly.entity_id
_entity_poly.type
_entity_poly.pdbx_seq_one_letter_code
_entity_poly.pdbx_strand_id
1 'polypeptide(L)'
;NVGDSVQITKIEFHGREIQFDINGGPKGHTSWRQRIHLEGGLGLPVSTSTTTTPQDTPVVVQKGGATIFLDFDGAVPDMTADQLKGYLARVLDFSKQRSAAVAWVDSLPAPVREAIAAKRAEVGMDHDEVTAAMGRPERKVRERDADGNDSEDWIYGTPPAKTIFVTFQGDKVVKVTQYP
;
A
#
# COMPACT_ATOMS: atom_id res chain seq x y z
N ASN A 1 -30.65 4.96 -2.68
CA ASN A 1 -29.51 5.83 -2.32
C ASN A 1 -28.22 5.10 -2.60
N VAL A 2 -27.46 5.57 -3.60
CA VAL A 2 -26.09 5.11 -3.83
C VAL A 2 -25.27 5.74 -2.71
N GLY A 3 -24.74 4.92 -1.80
CA GLY A 3 -23.91 5.41 -0.69
C GLY A 3 -22.62 6.06 -1.19
N ASP A 4 -21.99 6.86 -0.35
CA ASP A 4 -20.72 7.51 -0.65
C ASP A 4 -19.58 6.50 -0.81
N SER A 5 -18.68 6.74 -1.76
CA SER A 5 -17.45 5.95 -1.91
C SER A 5 -16.47 6.31 -0.79
N VAL A 6 -15.92 5.29 -0.13
CA VAL A 6 -14.96 5.48 0.95
C VAL A 6 -13.72 4.62 0.73
N GLN A 7 -12.58 5.06 1.23
CA GLN A 7 -11.30 4.34 1.11
C GLN A 7 -10.85 3.82 2.46
N ILE A 8 -10.54 2.53 2.55
CA ILE A 8 -9.81 1.97 3.70
C ILE A 8 -8.35 2.43 3.60
N THR A 9 -7.92 3.22 4.57
CA THR A 9 -6.59 3.86 4.62
C THR A 9 -5.63 3.16 5.57
N LYS A 10 -6.13 2.43 6.56
CA LYS A 10 -5.31 1.70 7.54
C LYS A 10 -6.05 0.47 8.06
N ILE A 11 -5.31 -0.60 8.33
CA ILE A 11 -5.81 -1.81 8.97
C ILE A 11 -4.82 -2.18 10.09
N GLU A 12 -5.31 -2.36 11.31
CA GLU A 12 -4.53 -2.82 12.46
C GLU A 12 -5.16 -4.06 13.07
N PHE A 13 -4.33 -5.07 13.32
CA PHE A 13 -4.74 -6.32 13.94
C PHE A 13 -4.36 -6.29 15.42
N HIS A 14 -5.35 -6.43 16.29
CA HIS A 14 -5.18 -6.58 17.72
C HIS A 14 -5.56 -7.99 18.16
N GLY A 15 -5.33 -8.32 19.43
CA GLY A 15 -5.60 -9.67 19.94
C GLY A 15 -7.08 -10.08 19.82
N ARG A 16 -8.01 -9.13 19.98
CA ARG A 16 -9.46 -9.38 20.01
C ARG A 16 -10.27 -8.67 18.92
N GLU A 17 -9.63 -7.76 18.19
CA GLU A 17 -10.32 -6.92 17.22
C GLU A 17 -9.44 -6.58 16.03
N ILE A 18 -10.08 -6.18 14.93
CA ILE A 18 -9.41 -5.56 13.79
C ILE A 18 -9.95 -4.14 13.64
N GLN A 19 -9.05 -3.17 13.61
CA GLN A 19 -9.37 -1.76 13.42
C GLN A 19 -9.17 -1.36 11.96
N PHE A 20 -10.16 -0.70 11.37
CA PHE A 20 -10.12 -0.15 10.01
C PHE A 20 -10.31 1.35 10.04
N ASP A 21 -9.33 2.12 9.58
CA ASP A 21 -9.53 3.55 9.37
C ASP A 21 -9.98 3.80 7.93
N ILE A 22 -11.09 4.50 7.79
CA ILE A 22 -11.67 4.91 6.53
C ILE A 22 -11.44 6.41 6.36
N ASN A 23 -11.04 6.82 5.15
CA ASN A 23 -10.76 8.21 4.78
C ASN A 23 -9.81 8.92 5.77
N GLY A 24 -8.80 8.20 6.27
CA GLY A 24 -7.80 8.74 7.20
C GLY A 24 -8.20 8.74 8.67
N GLY A 25 -9.31 8.08 9.03
CA GLY A 25 -9.77 7.92 10.42
C GLY A 25 -10.40 9.19 11.03
N PRO A 26 -10.91 9.11 12.27
CA PRO A 26 -11.61 10.20 12.95
C PRO A 26 -10.68 11.39 13.26
N LYS A 27 -9.39 11.12 13.42
CA LYS A 27 -8.33 12.12 13.53
C LYS A 27 -7.65 12.24 12.18
N GLY A 28 -8.34 12.83 11.19
CA GLY A 28 -7.87 12.92 9.81
C GLY A 28 -6.38 13.28 9.75
N HIS A 29 -5.57 12.40 9.15
CA HIS A 29 -4.16 12.66 8.98
C HIS A 29 -3.98 13.83 8.01
N THR A 30 -3.67 15.02 8.54
CA THR A 30 -3.28 16.16 7.72
C THR A 30 -1.91 15.84 7.10
N SER A 31 -1.88 15.65 5.78
CA SER A 31 -0.62 15.48 5.06
C SER A 31 0.26 16.70 5.32
N TRP A 32 1.56 16.50 5.58
CA TRP A 32 2.52 17.61 5.75
C TRP A 32 2.50 18.60 4.57
N ARG A 33 2.12 18.13 3.37
CA ARG A 33 1.96 18.95 2.16
C ARG A 33 0.86 20.00 2.32
N GLN A 34 -0.18 19.72 3.11
CA GLN A 34 -1.23 20.68 3.47
C GLN A 34 -0.76 21.67 4.57
N ARG A 35 0.44 21.48 5.14
CA ARG A 35 1.03 22.34 6.17
C ARG A 35 2.17 23.22 5.62
N ILE A 36 2.51 23.09 4.33
CA ILE A 36 3.52 23.95 3.71
C ILE A 36 2.84 25.29 3.37
N HIS A 37 2.95 26.24 4.29
CA HIS A 37 2.80 27.65 3.98
C HIS A 37 4.18 28.13 3.53
N LEU A 38 4.37 28.34 2.22
CA LEU A 38 5.51 29.11 1.73
C LEU A 38 5.28 30.57 2.12
N GLU A 39 5.80 30.98 3.28
CA GLU A 39 5.97 32.39 3.61
C GLU A 39 7.13 32.93 2.77
N GLY A 40 6.83 33.20 1.49
CA GLY A 40 7.67 34.01 0.64
C GLY A 40 7.64 35.44 1.17
N GLY A 41 8.82 36.00 1.45
CA GLY A 41 8.99 37.35 1.98
C GLY A 41 8.16 38.39 1.23
N LEU A 42 7.69 39.38 2.00
CA LEU A 42 6.72 40.45 1.65
C LEU A 42 5.24 40.12 1.92
N GLY A 43 4.92 39.71 3.16
CA GLY A 43 3.80 40.26 3.95
C GLY A 43 2.40 40.36 3.34
N LEU A 44 2.08 39.61 2.29
CA LEU A 44 0.77 39.59 1.65
C LEU A 44 0.21 38.16 1.74
N PRO A 45 -1.02 37.97 2.24
CA PRO A 45 -1.63 36.65 2.33
C PRO A 45 -1.94 36.13 0.92
N VAL A 46 -1.10 35.24 0.40
CA VAL A 46 -1.44 34.42 -0.77
C VAL A 46 -2.34 33.29 -0.28
N SER A 47 -3.64 33.40 -0.56
CA SER A 47 -4.53 32.25 -0.51
C SER A 47 -4.03 31.22 -1.51
N THR A 48 -3.51 30.09 -1.03
CA THR A 48 -3.19 28.94 -1.88
C THR A 48 -4.50 28.33 -2.37
N SER A 49 -4.85 28.71 -3.59
CA SER A 49 -5.94 28.19 -4.39
C SER A 49 -5.89 26.67 -4.49
N THR A 50 -7.07 26.07 -4.27
CA THR A 50 -7.47 24.72 -4.66
C THR A 50 -6.91 24.30 -6.02
N THR A 51 -6.19 23.18 -6.06
CA THR A 51 -5.83 22.51 -7.32
C THR A 51 -7.10 22.03 -8.01
N THR A 52 -7.54 22.77 -9.03
CA THR A 52 -8.51 22.30 -10.02
C THR A 52 -7.79 21.40 -11.02
N THR A 53 -7.98 20.09 -10.93
CA THR A 53 -7.80 19.18 -12.07
C THR A 53 -9.01 19.34 -13.01
N PRO A 54 -8.81 19.59 -14.31
CA PRO A 54 -9.92 19.70 -15.25
C PRO A 54 -10.33 18.31 -15.75
N GLN A 55 -11.13 17.58 -14.97
CA GLN A 55 -12.08 16.58 -15.52
C GLN A 55 -13.14 16.21 -14.47
N ASP A 56 -14.39 16.45 -14.83
CA ASP A 56 -15.67 16.15 -14.17
C ASP A 56 -15.67 15.19 -12.97
N THR A 57 -15.60 15.74 -11.76
CA THR A 57 -16.63 15.74 -10.70
C THR A 57 -15.96 16.26 -9.43
N PRO A 58 -16.57 17.15 -8.64
CA PRO A 58 -16.04 17.48 -7.33
C PRO A 58 -16.13 16.23 -6.45
N VAL A 59 -15.03 15.48 -6.32
CA VAL A 59 -14.87 14.53 -5.23
C VAL A 59 -14.81 15.39 -3.97
N VAL A 60 -15.96 15.55 -3.33
CA VAL A 60 -16.05 16.15 -2.01
C VAL A 60 -15.21 15.25 -1.11
N VAL A 61 -13.98 15.68 -0.81
CA VAL A 61 -13.17 15.05 0.23
C VAL A 61 -13.95 15.26 1.51
N GLN A 62 -14.69 14.24 1.93
CA GLN A 62 -15.49 14.34 3.14
C GLN A 62 -14.55 14.70 4.29
N LYS A 63 -14.82 15.86 4.90
CA LYS A 63 -14.11 16.36 6.08
C LYS A 63 -14.49 15.49 7.27
N GLY A 64 -13.95 14.29 7.33
CA GLY A 64 -14.15 13.33 8.40
C GLY A 64 -13.93 11.90 7.91
N GLY A 65 -12.87 11.27 8.40
CA GLY A 65 -12.75 9.82 8.35
C GLY A 65 -13.47 9.17 9.53
N ALA A 66 -13.55 7.85 9.52
CA ALA A 66 -14.15 7.06 10.59
C ALA A 66 -13.29 5.83 10.85
N THR A 67 -13.46 5.23 12.03
CA THR A 67 -12.84 3.95 12.37
C THR A 67 -13.91 2.91 12.59
N ILE A 68 -13.76 1.75 11.96
CA ILE A 68 -14.58 0.56 12.20
C ILE A 68 -13.78 -0.39 13.09
N PHE A 69 -14.39 -0.82 14.19
CA PHE A 69 -13.86 -1.87 15.05
C PHE A 69 -14.63 -3.16 14.79
N LEU A 70 -13.94 -4.20 14.34
CA LEU A 70 -14.49 -5.54 14.22
C LEU A 70 -14.04 -6.35 15.43
N ASP A 71 -14.84 -6.32 16.50
CA ASP A 71 -14.59 -7.05 17.76
C ASP A 71 -15.13 -8.49 17.66
N PHE A 72 -14.29 -9.47 18.01
CA PHE A 72 -14.61 -10.90 17.96
C PHE A 72 -15.00 -11.49 19.32
N ASP A 73 -15.07 -10.67 20.39
CA ASP A 73 -15.34 -11.11 21.76
C ASP A 73 -14.40 -12.24 22.25
N GLY A 74 -13.21 -12.31 21.64
CA GLY A 74 -12.25 -13.39 21.76
C GLY A 74 -11.09 -13.21 20.78
N ALA A 75 -10.21 -14.19 20.67
CA ALA A 75 -9.07 -14.08 19.75
C ALA A 75 -9.54 -13.87 18.30
N VAL A 76 -8.87 -12.97 17.56
CA VAL A 76 -9.11 -12.81 16.12
C VAL A 76 -8.85 -14.16 15.43
N PRO A 77 -9.84 -14.76 14.74
CA PRO A 77 -9.66 -16.05 14.10
C PRO A 77 -8.81 -15.94 12.84
N ASP A 78 -8.11 -17.02 12.49
CA ASP A 78 -7.48 -17.14 11.18
C ASP A 78 -8.56 -17.11 10.09
N MET A 79 -8.48 -16.13 9.19
CA MET A 79 -9.46 -15.96 8.13
C MET A 79 -8.84 -15.46 6.83
N THR A 80 -9.52 -15.74 5.72
CA THR A 80 -9.14 -15.22 4.40
C THR A 80 -9.63 -13.79 4.21
N ALA A 81 -9.06 -13.08 3.24
CA ALA A 81 -9.49 -11.73 2.90
C ALA A 81 -10.98 -11.66 2.49
N ASP A 82 -11.52 -12.71 1.87
CA ASP A 82 -12.92 -12.73 1.45
C ASP A 82 -13.88 -12.98 2.63
N GLN A 83 -13.46 -13.78 3.62
CA GLN A 83 -14.18 -13.89 4.89
C GLN A 83 -14.21 -12.55 5.63
N LEU A 84 -13.08 -11.82 5.65
CA LEU A 84 -13.00 -10.50 6.25
C LEU A 84 -13.93 -9.48 5.56
N LYS A 85 -13.94 -9.46 4.22
CA LYS A 85 -14.90 -8.66 3.45
C LYS A 85 -16.35 -9.05 3.79
N GLY A 86 -16.62 -10.34 4.00
CA GLY A 86 -17.92 -10.83 4.43
C GLY A 86 -18.39 -10.21 5.76
N TYR A 87 -17.49 -10.09 6.75
CA TYR A 87 -17.80 -9.38 8.01
C TYR A 87 -18.10 -7.90 7.78
N LEU A 88 -17.32 -7.24 6.94
CA LEU A 88 -17.47 -5.82 6.62
C LEU A 88 -18.65 -5.53 5.67
N ALA A 89 -19.21 -6.54 4.99
CA ALA A 89 -20.27 -6.38 4.00
C ALA A 89 -21.57 -5.76 4.54
N ARG A 90 -21.77 -5.80 5.87
CA ARG A 90 -22.91 -5.13 6.52
C ARG A 90 -22.83 -3.61 6.48
N VAL A 91 -21.61 -3.06 6.37
CA VAL A 91 -21.33 -1.63 6.45
C VAL A 91 -20.62 -1.09 5.20
N LEU A 92 -19.95 -1.94 4.43
CA LEU A 92 -19.23 -1.60 3.21
C LEU A 92 -19.65 -2.48 2.03
N ASP A 93 -19.93 -1.86 0.87
CA ASP A 93 -20.23 -2.57 -0.37
C ASP A 93 -18.97 -2.69 -1.23
N PHE A 94 -18.41 -3.91 -1.31
CA PHE A 94 -17.22 -4.21 -2.11
C PHE A 94 -17.55 -4.64 -3.56
N SER A 95 -18.83 -4.75 -3.93
CA SER A 95 -19.24 -5.28 -5.23
C SER A 95 -18.97 -4.33 -6.39
N LYS A 96 -18.93 -3.01 -6.11
CA LYS A 96 -18.89 -1.96 -7.13
C LYS A 96 -17.48 -1.51 -7.51
N GLN A 97 -16.48 -1.78 -6.67
CA GLN A 97 -15.14 -1.22 -6.85
C GLN A 97 -14.09 -2.31 -6.69
N ARG A 98 -13.29 -2.52 -7.76
CA ARG A 98 -12.02 -3.24 -7.65
C ARG A 98 -11.06 -2.37 -6.86
N SER A 99 -10.26 -2.96 -5.97
CA SER A 99 -9.23 -2.19 -5.27
C SER A 99 -8.25 -1.60 -6.28
N ALA A 100 -7.71 -0.41 -6.00
CA ALA A 100 -6.72 0.24 -6.86
C ALA A 100 -5.53 -0.68 -7.17
N ALA A 101 -5.13 -1.51 -6.19
CA ALA A 101 -4.08 -2.52 -6.37
C ALA A 101 -4.43 -3.57 -7.45
N VAL A 102 -5.66 -4.07 -7.50
CA VAL A 102 -6.08 -5.06 -8.51
C VAL A 102 -6.07 -4.44 -9.91
N ALA A 103 -6.59 -3.22 -10.04
CA ALA A 103 -6.57 -2.50 -11.32
C ALA A 103 -5.15 -2.23 -11.81
N TRP A 104 -4.23 -1.93 -10.90
CA TRP A 104 -2.80 -1.75 -11.23
C TRP A 104 -2.16 -3.07 -11.68
N VAL A 105 -2.37 -4.19 -10.97
CA VAL A 105 -1.82 -5.51 -11.37
C VAL A 105 -2.28 -5.93 -12.76
N ASP A 106 -3.55 -5.68 -13.11
CA ASP A 106 -4.09 -6.01 -14.44
C ASP A 106 -3.41 -5.21 -15.58
N SER A 107 -2.88 -4.01 -15.27
CA SER A 107 -2.16 -3.17 -16.23
C SER A 107 -0.72 -3.64 -16.51
N LEU A 108 -0.20 -4.56 -15.69
CA LEU A 108 1.19 -5.02 -15.78
C LEU A 108 1.41 -5.98 -16.96
N PRO A 109 2.64 -6.03 -17.52
CA PRO A 109 3.02 -7.03 -18.53
C PRO A 109 2.76 -8.46 -18.07
N ALA A 110 2.45 -9.37 -19.01
CA ALA A 110 2.14 -10.76 -18.69
C ALA A 110 3.20 -11.48 -17.82
N PRO A 111 4.52 -11.33 -18.07
CA PRO A 111 5.54 -11.97 -17.23
C PRO A 111 5.50 -11.54 -15.75
N VAL A 112 5.23 -10.26 -15.50
CA VAL A 112 5.13 -9.71 -14.14
C VAL A 112 3.89 -10.25 -13.44
N ARG A 113 2.76 -10.30 -14.16
CA ARG A 113 1.49 -10.84 -13.63
C ARG A 113 1.60 -12.30 -13.22
N GLU A 114 2.27 -13.11 -14.03
CA GLU A 114 2.53 -14.52 -13.74
C GLU A 114 3.40 -14.70 -12.49
N ALA A 115 4.43 -13.86 -12.34
CA ALA A 115 5.31 -13.92 -11.18
C ALA A 115 4.62 -13.45 -9.89
N ILE A 116 3.73 -12.45 -9.95
CA ILE A 116 2.84 -12.10 -8.84
C ILE A 116 1.92 -13.27 -8.47
N ALA A 117 1.28 -13.91 -9.46
CA ALA A 117 0.44 -15.08 -9.22
C ALA A 117 1.21 -16.27 -8.62
N ALA A 118 2.45 -16.46 -9.05
CA ALA A 118 3.37 -17.49 -8.54
C ALA A 118 4.05 -17.10 -7.22
N LYS A 119 3.77 -15.91 -6.67
CA LYS A 119 4.37 -15.36 -5.44
C LYS A 119 5.90 -15.38 -5.44
N ARG A 120 6.51 -14.96 -6.56
CA ARG A 120 7.97 -14.93 -6.73
C ARG A 120 8.41 -13.62 -7.38
N ALA A 121 9.58 -13.14 -7.01
CA ALA A 121 10.25 -12.06 -7.72
C ALA A 121 10.88 -12.58 -9.01
N GLU A 122 10.96 -11.71 -10.02
CA GLU A 122 11.61 -11.98 -11.30
C GLU A 122 12.52 -10.81 -11.69
N VAL A 123 13.57 -11.09 -12.46
CA VAL A 123 14.46 -10.07 -13.03
C VAL A 123 13.66 -9.09 -13.89
N GLY A 124 13.93 -7.79 -13.71
CA GLY A 124 13.23 -6.71 -14.41
C GLY A 124 11.99 -6.17 -13.68
N MET A 125 11.55 -6.80 -12.59
CA MET A 125 10.51 -6.22 -11.75
C MET A 125 10.98 -4.94 -11.06
N ASP A 126 10.08 -4.02 -10.76
CA ASP A 126 10.36 -2.93 -9.80
C ASP A 126 9.97 -3.27 -8.35
N HIS A 127 10.26 -2.35 -7.45
CA HIS A 127 9.99 -2.50 -6.01
C HIS A 127 8.51 -2.75 -5.71
N ASP A 128 7.59 -2.10 -6.42
CA ASP A 128 6.17 -2.24 -6.19
C ASP A 128 5.68 -3.60 -6.70
N GLU A 129 6.17 -4.04 -7.87
CA GLU A 129 5.89 -5.36 -8.44
C GLU A 129 6.41 -6.49 -7.54
N VAL A 130 7.64 -6.36 -7.02
CA VAL A 130 8.20 -7.33 -6.06
C VAL A 130 7.39 -7.33 -4.76
N THR A 131 6.96 -6.16 -4.27
CA THR A 131 6.12 -6.08 -3.07
C THR A 131 4.75 -6.71 -3.30
N ALA A 132 4.18 -6.56 -4.49
CA ALA A 132 2.92 -7.20 -4.86
C ALA A 132 3.06 -8.73 -4.96
N ALA A 133 4.21 -9.21 -5.44
CA ALA A 133 4.48 -10.64 -5.58
C ALA A 133 4.82 -11.33 -4.25
N MET A 134 5.69 -10.74 -3.43
CA MET A 134 6.28 -11.40 -2.26
C MET A 134 6.01 -10.70 -0.92
N GLY A 135 5.33 -9.55 -0.94
CA GLY A 135 5.08 -8.74 0.24
C GLY A 135 6.27 -7.85 0.62
N ARG A 136 6.23 -7.27 1.82
CA ARG A 136 7.34 -6.46 2.32
C ARG A 136 8.50 -7.39 2.74
N PRO A 137 9.75 -7.04 2.41
CA PRO A 137 10.89 -7.84 2.85
C PRO A 137 11.11 -7.70 4.36
N GLU A 138 11.69 -8.72 4.96
CA GLU A 138 12.06 -8.72 6.37
C GLU A 138 13.27 -7.83 6.63
N ARG A 139 14.24 -7.83 5.70
CA ARG A 139 15.46 -7.02 5.79
C ARG A 139 15.80 -6.41 4.43
N LYS A 140 16.30 -5.17 4.47
CA LYS A 140 16.84 -4.46 3.31
C LYS A 140 18.29 -4.07 3.61
N VAL A 141 19.19 -4.34 2.69
CA VAL A 141 20.61 -3.97 2.78
C VAL A 141 20.93 -3.13 1.55
N ARG A 142 21.66 -2.03 1.72
CA ARG A 142 22.14 -1.22 0.60
C ARG A 142 23.65 -1.26 0.60
N GLU A 143 24.21 -1.57 -0.55
CA GLU A 143 25.65 -1.63 -0.76
C GLU A 143 26.03 -0.76 -1.95
N ARG A 144 27.28 -0.33 -1.96
CA ARG A 144 27.89 0.34 -3.10
C ARG A 144 29.04 -0.54 -3.55
N ASP A 145 28.98 -1.00 -4.79
CA ASP A 145 30.02 -1.88 -5.34
C ASP A 145 31.33 -1.10 -5.58
N ALA A 146 32.41 -1.84 -5.88
CA ALA A 146 33.73 -1.26 -6.15
C ALA A 146 33.74 -0.36 -7.41
N ASP A 147 32.77 -0.55 -8.30
CA ASP A 147 32.57 0.21 -9.53
C ASP A 147 31.70 1.48 -9.30
N GLY A 148 31.20 1.67 -8.07
CA GLY A 148 30.45 2.84 -7.62
C GLY A 148 28.93 2.76 -7.85
N ASN A 149 28.39 1.62 -8.28
CA ASN A 149 26.95 1.43 -8.42
C ASN A 149 26.29 1.14 -7.07
N ASP A 150 25.13 1.73 -6.86
CA ASP A 150 24.28 1.46 -5.70
C ASP A 150 23.42 0.22 -5.97
N SER A 151 23.52 -0.78 -5.09
CA SER A 151 22.67 -1.96 -5.06
C SER A 151 21.83 -2.00 -3.79
N GLU A 152 20.63 -2.56 -3.90
CA GLU A 152 19.73 -2.77 -2.76
C GLU A 152 19.29 -4.25 -2.73
N ASP A 153 19.63 -4.96 -1.67
CA ASP A 153 19.25 -6.35 -1.45
C ASP A 153 18.05 -6.43 -0.52
N TRP A 154 16.94 -6.96 -1.03
CA TRP A 154 15.77 -7.33 -0.24
C TRP A 154 15.85 -8.79 0.13
N ILE A 155 15.70 -9.08 1.42
CA ILE A 155 15.89 -10.40 2.00
C ILE A 155 14.58 -10.86 2.62
N TYR A 156 14.17 -12.06 2.24
CA TYR A 156 12.95 -12.73 2.69
C TYR A 156 13.31 -14.06 3.35
N GLY A 157 12.72 -14.33 4.52
CA GLY A 157 13.02 -15.49 5.33
C GLY A 157 14.33 -15.39 6.11
N THR A 158 14.51 -16.34 7.03
CA THR A 158 15.71 -16.47 7.87
C THR A 158 16.18 -17.92 7.93
N PRO A 159 17.50 -18.20 7.91
CA PRO A 159 18.04 -19.54 8.14
C PRO A 159 17.58 -20.14 9.48
N PRO A 160 17.37 -21.47 9.57
CA PRO A 160 17.62 -22.50 8.55
C PRO A 160 16.48 -22.68 7.53
N ALA A 161 15.49 -21.79 7.53
CA ALA A 161 14.43 -21.78 6.53
C ALA A 161 14.91 -21.14 5.22
N LYS A 162 14.21 -21.48 4.14
CA LYS A 162 14.42 -20.96 2.78
C LYS A 162 14.56 -19.43 2.82
N THR A 163 15.69 -18.93 2.33
CA THR A 163 15.99 -17.50 2.26
C THR A 163 16.05 -17.04 0.81
N ILE A 164 15.36 -15.96 0.45
CA ILE A 164 15.37 -15.38 -0.90
C ILE A 164 16.01 -13.99 -0.83
N PHE A 165 16.98 -13.75 -1.71
CA PHE A 165 17.63 -12.47 -1.94
C PHE A 165 17.16 -11.92 -3.28
N VAL A 166 16.69 -10.68 -3.28
CA VAL A 166 16.29 -9.93 -4.47
C VAL A 166 17.17 -8.69 -4.53
N THR A 167 18.11 -8.67 -5.47
CA THR A 167 19.04 -7.56 -5.68
C THR A 167 18.47 -6.60 -6.72
N PHE A 168 18.36 -5.35 -6.32
CA PHE A 168 17.99 -4.23 -7.16
C PHE A 168 19.22 -3.42 -7.54
N GLN A 169 19.21 -2.90 -8.77
CA GLN A 169 20.09 -1.82 -9.19
C GLN A 169 19.20 -0.68 -9.67
N GLY A 170 19.28 0.46 -9.00
CA GLY A 170 18.26 1.50 -9.16
C GLY A 170 16.88 0.97 -8.78
N ASP A 171 15.92 1.03 -9.71
CA ASP A 171 14.54 0.62 -9.46
C ASP A 171 14.22 -0.82 -9.90
N LYS A 172 15.15 -1.52 -10.55
CA LYS A 172 14.87 -2.81 -11.20
C LYS A 172 15.63 -3.95 -10.56
N VAL A 173 14.97 -5.10 -10.44
CA VAL A 173 15.60 -6.36 -10.03
C VAL A 173 16.60 -6.79 -11.08
N VAL A 174 17.85 -6.98 -10.67
CA VAL A 174 18.93 -7.49 -11.53
C VAL A 174 19.26 -8.95 -11.22
N LYS A 175 18.94 -9.43 -10.01
CA LYS A 175 19.25 -10.80 -9.58
C LYS A 175 18.27 -11.29 -8.52
N VAL A 176 17.85 -12.55 -8.62
CA VAL A 176 17.09 -13.27 -7.60
C VAL A 176 17.85 -14.54 -7.24
N THR A 177 18.18 -14.73 -5.97
CA THR A 177 18.92 -15.91 -5.48
C THR A 177 18.17 -16.54 -4.32
N GLN A 178 18.00 -17.86 -4.36
CA GLN A 178 17.33 -18.62 -3.31
C GLN A 178 18.33 -19.58 -2.66
N TYR A 179 18.37 -19.58 -1.33
CA TYR A 179 19.11 -20.55 -0.52
C TYR A 179 18.14 -21.48 0.21
N PRO A 180 18.46 -22.79 0.31
CA PRO A 180 17.65 -23.77 1.03
C PRO A 180 17.62 -23.50 2.54
#